data_AF-A0A133PCC4-F1
#
_entry.id   AF-A0A133PCC4-F1
#
_cell.length_a   1.000
_cell.length_b   1.000
_cell.length_c   1.000
_cell.angle_alpha   90.00
_cell.angle_beta   90.00
_cell.angle_gamma   90.00
#
_symmetry.space_group_name_H-M   'P 1'
#
loop_
_entity.id
_entity.type
_entity.pdbx_description
1 polymer ?
#
loop_
_entity_poly.entity_id
_entity_poly.type
_entity_poly.pdbx_seq_one_letter_code
_entity_poly.pdbx_strand_id
1 'polypeptide(L)' 'MKATDKTNSNKDYMLRVRMDKEVLKKLDDISNAKNKSRSETVRELIENEFEKNKK' A
#
# COMPACT_ATOMS: atom_id res chain seq x y z
N MET A 1 9.22 -3.52 -34.07
CA MET A 1 8.98 -2.28 -33.29
C MET A 1 8.97 -2.64 -31.82
N LYS A 2 9.92 -2.07 -31.06
CA LYS A 2 10.18 -2.08 -29.61
C LYS A 2 9.52 -3.19 -28.75
N ALA A 3 10.31 -4.21 -28.43
CA ALA A 3 10.13 -4.99 -27.22
C ALA A 3 10.27 -4.05 -26.02
N THR A 4 9.24 -3.94 -25.18
CA THR A 4 9.37 -3.28 -23.89
C THR A 4 9.86 -4.31 -22.89
N ASP A 5 11.18 -4.41 -22.74
CA ASP A 5 11.81 -4.96 -21.54
C ASP A 5 11.36 -4.14 -20.34
N LYS A 6 10.24 -4.54 -19.73
CA LYS A 6 9.86 -4.10 -18.37
C LYS A 6 10.57 -5.00 -17.38
N THR A 7 11.90 -4.96 -17.39
CA THR A 7 12.65 -5.39 -16.22
C THR A 7 12.35 -4.42 -15.08
N ASN A 8 11.86 -4.96 -13.96
CA ASN A 8 11.88 -4.35 -12.63
C ASN A 8 10.65 -3.53 -12.19
N SER A 9 9.43 -4.10 -12.25
CA SER A 9 8.44 -3.79 -11.21
C SER A 9 8.38 -4.97 -10.23
N ASN A 10 9.33 -5.01 -9.28
CA ASN A 10 9.42 -6.03 -8.23
C ASN A 10 8.27 -5.86 -7.18
N LYS A 11 7.04 -5.77 -7.68
CA LYS A 11 5.77 -5.69 -6.94
C LYS A 11 4.87 -6.80 -7.48
N ASP A 12 5.39 -8.03 -7.54
CA ASP A 12 4.70 -9.22 -8.07
C ASP A 12 3.48 -9.63 -7.25
N TYR A 13 3.32 -9.08 -6.03
CA TYR A 13 2.26 -9.46 -5.11
C TYR A 13 1.26 -8.31 -4.94
N MET A 14 0.02 -8.55 -5.38
CA MET A 14 -1.11 -7.64 -5.18
C MET A 14 -1.98 -8.15 -4.02
N LEU A 15 -2.04 -7.37 -2.94
CA LEU A 15 -2.89 -7.66 -1.80
C LEU A 15 -4.32 -7.15 -2.09
N ARG A 16 -5.27 -8.06 -2.30
CA ARG A 16 -6.70 -7.74 -2.41
C ARG A 16 -7.40 -8.03 -1.08
N VAL A 17 -7.88 -6.98 -0.42
CA VAL A 17 -8.59 -7.08 0.87
C VAL A 17 -10.03 -6.61 0.69
N ARG A 18 -10.99 -7.33 1.26
CA ARG A 18 -12.36 -6.83 1.43
C ARG A 18 -12.38 -5.90 2.63
N MET A 19 -12.78 -4.66 2.42
CA MET A 19 -12.83 -3.64 3.46
C MET A 19 -14.21 -2.98 3.48
N ASP A 20 -14.67 -2.61 4.66
CA ASP A 20 -15.87 -1.80 4.82
C ASP A 20 -15.61 -0.36 4.37
N LYS A 21 -16.68 0.32 3.96
CA LYS A 21 -16.62 1.72 3.48
C LYS A 21 -15.97 2.66 4.50
N GLU A 22 -16.22 2.44 5.78
CA GLU A 22 -15.66 3.27 6.86
C GLU A 22 -14.14 3.11 6.96
N VAL A 23 -13.64 1.89 6.81
CA VAL A 23 -12.20 1.61 6.86
C VAL A 23 -11.51 2.12 5.61
N LEU A 24 -12.15 2.00 4.44
CA LEU A 24 -11.64 2.59 3.20
C LEU A 24 -11.53 4.12 3.31
N LYS A 25 -12.53 4.78 3.91
CA LYS A 25 -12.50 6.23 4.14
C LYS A 25 -11.36 6.64 5.07
N LYS A 26 -11.15 5.91 6.17
CA LYS A 26 -9.99 6.15 7.06
C LYS A 26 -8.66 6.01 6.30
N LEU A 27 -8.54 5.00 5.43
CA LEU A 27 -7.34 4.82 4.61
C LEU A 27 -7.13 6.00 3.66
N ASP A 28 -8.19 6.50 3.04
CA ASP A 28 -8.15 7.68 2.16
C ASP A 28 -7.76 8.95 2.92
N ASP A 29 -8.34 9.17 4.11
CA ASP A 29 -8.00 10.31 4.96
C ASP A 29 -6.52 10.29 5.37
N ILE A 30 -5.98 9.11 5.73
CA ILE A 30 -4.55 8.94 6.04
C ILE A 30 -3.69 9.15 4.79
N SER A 31 -4.12 8.63 3.64
CA SER A 31 -3.41 8.79 2.36
C SER A 31 -3.30 10.26 1.98
N ASN A 32 -4.39 11.03 2.13
CA ASN A 32 -4.45 12.46 1.86
C ASN A 32 -3.62 13.26 2.86
N ALA A 33 -3.72 12.95 4.16
CA ALA A 33 -2.96 13.63 5.20
C ALA A 33 -1.44 13.44 5.04
N LYS A 34 -1.00 12.27 4.59
CA LYS A 34 0.42 11.96 4.33
C LYS A 34 0.89 12.34 2.93
N ASN A 35 -0.02 12.78 2.05
CA ASN A 35 0.23 13.07 0.64
C ASN A 35 0.94 11.91 -0.10
N LYS A 36 0.53 10.67 0.21
CA LYS A 36 1.09 9.43 -0.34
C LYS A 36 0.02 8.64 -1.08
N SER A 37 0.43 7.72 -1.95
CA SER A 37 -0.53 6.81 -2.58
C SER A 37 -1.08 5.81 -1.55
N ARG A 38 -2.33 5.38 -1.73
CA ARG A 38 -2.95 4.31 -0.91
C ARG A 38 -2.04 3.10 -0.74
N SER A 39 -1.33 2.71 -1.81
CA SER A 39 -0.43 1.56 -1.80
C SER A 39 0.80 1.77 -0.91
N GLU A 40 1.34 2.98 -0.85
CA GLU A 40 2.46 3.34 0.04
C GLU A 40 1.98 3.45 1.47
N THR A 41 0.82 4.07 1.70
CA THR A 41 0.20 4.15 3.03
C THR A 41 -0.04 2.77 3.62
N VAL A 42 -0.57 1.81 2.85
CA VAL A 42 -0.78 0.43 3.32
C VAL A 42 0.54 -0.25 3.67
N ARG A 43 1.59 -0.10 2.85
CA ARG A 43 2.91 -0.68 3.14
C ARG A 43 3.49 -0.12 4.44
N GLU A 44 3.46 1.20 4.61
CA GLU A 44 3.93 1.84 5.84
C GLU A 44 3.13 1.39 7.05
N LEU A 45 1.81 1.29 6.95
CA LEU A 45 0.99 0.84 8.07
C LEU A 45 1.34 -0.60 8.48
N ILE A 46 1.57 -1.49 7.51
CA ILE A 46 1.99 -2.87 7.76
C ILE A 46 3.37 -2.91 8.42
N GLU A 47 4.34 -2.16 7.90
CA GLU A 47 5.70 -2.10 8.46
C GLU A 47 5.70 -1.54 9.89
N ASN A 48 5.01 -0.41 10.12
CA ASN A 48 4.90 0.18 11.45
C ASN A 48 4.22 -0.76 12.45
N GLU A 49 3.16 -1.45 12.04
CA GLU A 49 2.47 -2.42 12.90
C GLU A 49 3.35 -3.65 13.17
N PHE A 50 4.09 -4.12 12.17
CA PHE A 50 5.05 -5.21 12.34
C PHE A 50 6.17 -4.84 13.32
N GLU A 51 6.76 -3.64 13.21
CA GLU A 51 7.78 -3.15 14.14
C GLU A 51 7.25 -3.01 15.57
N LYS A 52 6.01 -2.53 15.74
CA LYS A 52 5.38 -2.44 17.06
C LYS A 52 5.18 -3.81 17.72
N ASN A 53 4.75 -4.82 16.95
CA ASN A 53 4.51 -6.17 17.46
C ASN A 53 5.77 -7.03 17.60
N LYS A 54 6.93 -6.54 17.11
CA LYS A 54 8.23 -7.23 17.23
C LYS A 54 8.94 -6.93 18.57
N LYS A 55 8.40 -6.04 19.39
CA LYS A 55 8.83 -5.80 20.78
C LYS A 55 8.28 -6.87 21.71
#